data_AF-A0A317T238-F1
#
_entry.id   AF-A0A317T238-F1
#
_cell.length_a   1.000
_cell.length_b   1.000
_cell.length_c   1.000
_cell.angle_alpha   90.00
_cell.angle_beta   90.00
_cell.angle_gamma   90.00
#
_symmetry.space_group_name_H-M   'P 1'
#
loop_
_entity.id
_entity.type
_entity.pdbx_description
1 polymer ?
#
loop_
_entity_poly.entity_id
_entity_poly.type
_entity_poly.pdbx_seq_one_letter_code
_entity_poly.pdbx_strand_id
1 'polypeptide(L)'
;MAAPSLVTEWSLDTSFPGDGVRPSVLNSNSPEKLAAWGVTSTASCRWFIHFFAHLISRIPRSESRLRNEGFIPFYTGVCGAYAELTQIAQQNQIPLPPFPAPLPDYDREATDISKDSLAAAVIPQVASQIKGLMGTMGDLLRTDQGYHWGSLAAFIGVAADAYVNAVNATKESQPTPMEHKAAPFVQRLTSENMLEACKVIREELVRCRAEAAQTGWKDDEARGLAQEFLEYFKEFPAIGL
;
A
#
# COMPACT_ATOMS: atom_id res chain seq x y z
N MET A 1 21.13 -10.46 8.06
CA MET A 1 21.20 -8.98 7.92
C MET A 1 19.87 -8.51 7.37
N ALA A 2 19.29 -7.42 7.91
CA ALA A 2 18.11 -6.81 7.30
C ALA A 2 18.48 -6.22 5.93
N ALA A 3 17.57 -6.30 4.95
CA ALA A 3 17.82 -5.72 3.63
C ALA A 3 18.04 -4.20 3.75
N PRO A 4 18.94 -3.59 2.95
CA PRO A 4 19.09 -2.13 2.90
C PRO A 4 17.74 -1.45 2.68
N SER A 5 17.49 -0.29 3.30
CA SER A 5 16.25 0.45 3.08
C SER A 5 16.39 1.95 3.24
N LEU A 6 15.54 2.70 2.54
CA LEU A 6 15.48 4.16 2.63
C LEU A 6 15.09 4.64 4.04
N VAL A 7 14.27 3.87 4.76
CA VAL A 7 13.95 4.14 6.17
C VAL A 7 15.23 4.23 7.02
N THR A 8 16.15 3.28 6.83
CA THR A 8 17.41 3.23 7.57
C THR A 8 18.34 4.36 7.13
N GLU A 9 18.51 4.54 5.82
CA GLU A 9 19.37 5.57 5.21
C GLU A 9 18.98 7.00 5.62
N TRP A 10 17.68 7.27 5.73
CA TRP A 10 17.16 8.59 6.10
C TRP A 10 16.81 8.73 7.59
N SER A 11 17.03 7.68 8.38
CA SER A 11 16.66 7.62 9.80
C SER A 11 15.19 8.02 10.04
N LEU A 12 14.29 7.50 9.21
CA LEU A 12 12.87 7.79 9.32
C LEU A 12 12.26 7.02 10.50
N ASP A 13 11.42 7.71 11.27
CA ASP A 13 10.69 7.11 12.36
C ASP A 13 9.47 6.33 11.84
N THR A 14 9.59 5.00 11.85
CA THR A 14 8.49 4.07 11.55
C THR A 14 7.85 3.50 12.81
N SER A 15 8.06 4.12 13.97
CA SER A 15 7.30 3.76 15.16
C SER A 15 5.86 4.24 14.99
N PHE A 16 4.92 3.31 14.97
CA PHE A 16 3.50 3.60 14.88
C PHE A 16 2.89 3.58 16.29
N PRO A 17 2.02 4.55 16.64
CA PRO A 17 1.33 4.54 17.92
C PRO A 17 0.36 3.34 17.98
N GLY A 18 0.83 2.27 18.62
CA GLY A 18 0.11 1.01 18.78
C GLY A 18 0.78 -0.10 17.98
N ASP A 19 1.15 -1.16 18.70
CA ASP A 19 1.65 -2.42 18.14
C ASP A 19 0.80 -2.84 16.93
N GLY A 20 1.48 -3.26 15.86
CA GLY A 20 0.95 -3.37 14.50
C GLY A 20 -0.38 -4.11 14.38
N VAL A 21 -1.05 -3.89 13.24
CA VAL A 21 -2.18 -4.72 12.76
C VAL A 21 -3.14 -5.05 13.87
N ARG A 22 -3.94 -4.10 14.37
CA ARG A 22 -4.73 -4.34 15.59
C ARG A 22 -5.56 -5.61 15.42
N PRO A 23 -5.18 -6.74 16.07
CA PRO A 23 -5.85 -8.01 15.86
C PRO A 23 -7.32 -7.92 16.29
N SER A 24 -7.67 -6.90 17.07
CA SER A 24 -9.03 -6.59 17.49
C SER A 24 -10.07 -6.44 16.36
N VAL A 25 -9.68 -6.09 15.12
CA VAL A 25 -10.61 -6.01 13.98
C VAL A 25 -10.72 -7.35 13.27
N LEU A 26 -9.59 -8.01 13.00
CA LEU A 26 -9.53 -9.34 12.40
C LEU A 26 -10.13 -10.44 13.31
N ASN A 27 -10.03 -10.25 14.62
CA ASN A 27 -10.55 -11.14 15.66
C ASN A 27 -11.91 -10.64 16.18
N SER A 28 -12.50 -9.62 15.54
CA SER A 28 -13.81 -9.13 15.94
C SER A 28 -14.91 -10.04 15.42
N ASN A 29 -15.72 -10.59 16.33
CA ASN A 29 -16.99 -11.20 15.96
C ASN A 29 -18.09 -10.16 15.66
N SER A 30 -17.79 -8.86 15.70
CA SER A 30 -18.76 -7.80 15.40
C SER A 30 -18.95 -7.65 13.88
N PRO A 31 -20.17 -7.85 13.34
CA PRO A 31 -20.47 -7.64 11.93
C PRO A 31 -20.18 -6.22 11.45
N GLU A 32 -20.44 -5.22 12.30
CA GLU A 32 -20.22 -3.80 11.99
C GLU A 32 -18.74 -3.47 11.83
N LYS A 33 -17.88 -4.03 12.69
CA LYS A 33 -16.42 -3.85 12.58
C LYS A 33 -15.86 -4.55 11.36
N LEU A 34 -16.35 -5.76 11.06
CA LEU A 34 -15.96 -6.47 9.84
C LEU A 34 -16.41 -5.73 8.58
N ALA A 35 -17.62 -5.16 8.57
CA ALA A 35 -18.12 -4.35 7.47
C ALA A 35 -17.29 -3.07 7.28
N ALA A 36 -17.00 -2.35 8.37
CA ALA A 36 -16.19 -1.14 8.32
C ALA A 36 -14.78 -1.41 7.77
N TRP A 37 -14.13 -2.46 8.27
CA TRP A 37 -12.84 -2.91 7.76
C TRP A 37 -12.91 -3.36 6.30
N GLY A 38 -13.87 -4.22 5.96
CA GLY A 38 -14.02 -4.77 4.61
C GLY A 38 -14.19 -3.67 3.56
N VAL A 39 -15.04 -2.67 3.83
CA VAL A 39 -15.22 -1.52 2.94
C VAL A 39 -13.95 -0.67 2.83
N THR A 40 -13.32 -0.35 3.96
CA THR A 40 -12.11 0.49 4.04
C THR A 40 -10.93 -0.16 3.33
N SER A 41 -10.66 -1.43 3.60
CA SER A 41 -9.57 -2.21 3.01
C SER A 41 -9.81 -2.44 1.52
N THR A 42 -11.04 -2.72 1.10
CA THR A 42 -11.39 -2.89 -0.32
C THR A 42 -11.16 -1.60 -1.09
N ALA A 43 -11.59 -0.46 -0.54
CA ALA A 43 -11.34 0.85 -1.12
C ALA A 43 -9.82 1.12 -1.21
N SER A 44 -9.06 0.84 -0.15
CA SER A 44 -7.62 1.09 -0.10
C SER A 44 -6.84 0.25 -1.12
N CYS A 45 -7.05 -1.07 -1.15
CA CYS A 45 -6.38 -1.97 -2.09
C CYS A 45 -6.60 -1.51 -3.53
N ARG A 46 -7.81 -1.07 -3.85
CA ARG A 46 -8.14 -0.55 -5.17
C ARG A 46 -7.30 0.67 -5.55
N TRP A 47 -7.10 1.61 -4.64
CA TRP A 47 -6.26 2.79 -4.92
C TRP A 47 -4.81 2.45 -5.11
N PHE A 48 -4.30 1.54 -4.29
CA PHE A 48 -2.98 0.99 -4.48
C PHE A 48 -2.85 0.37 -5.87
N ILE A 49 -3.84 -0.41 -6.35
CA ILE A 49 -3.83 -0.96 -7.73
C ILE A 49 -3.71 0.15 -8.78
N HIS A 50 -4.52 1.21 -8.69
CA HIS A 50 -4.46 2.33 -9.65
C HIS A 50 -3.13 3.06 -9.59
N PHE A 51 -2.63 3.36 -8.38
CA PHE A 51 -1.35 4.02 -8.19
C PHE A 51 -0.20 3.18 -8.71
N PHE A 52 -0.20 1.87 -8.42
CA PHE A 52 0.84 0.96 -8.87
C PHE A 52 0.87 0.81 -10.38
N ALA A 53 -0.28 0.71 -11.05
CA ALA A 53 -0.33 0.67 -12.51
C ALA A 53 0.37 1.90 -13.11
N HIS A 54 0.04 3.10 -12.63
CA HIS A 54 0.67 4.33 -13.10
C HIS A 54 2.17 4.40 -12.74
N LEU A 55 2.55 4.06 -11.50
CA LEU A 55 3.96 4.02 -11.09
C LEU A 55 4.77 3.07 -11.98
N ILE A 56 4.27 1.84 -12.18
CA ILE A 56 4.92 0.81 -13.02
C ILE A 56 5.11 1.30 -14.46
N SER A 57 4.14 2.02 -15.02
CA SER A 57 4.25 2.59 -16.37
C SER A 57 5.30 3.70 -16.48
N ARG A 58 5.67 4.35 -15.35
CA ARG A 58 6.62 5.47 -15.29
C ARG A 58 8.03 5.07 -14.87
N ILE A 59 8.20 3.90 -14.27
CA ILE A 59 9.53 3.37 -13.95
C ILE A 59 10.30 3.14 -15.26
N PRO A 60 11.51 3.71 -15.42
CA PRO A 60 12.31 3.52 -16.62
C PRO A 60 12.58 2.05 -16.88
N ARG A 61 12.62 1.66 -18.16
CA ARG A 61 12.92 0.28 -18.56
C ARG A 61 14.33 -0.18 -18.15
N SER A 62 15.25 0.76 -17.89
CA SER A 62 16.56 0.47 -17.32
C SER A 62 16.45 -0.12 -15.91
N GLU A 63 15.42 0.24 -15.15
CA GLU A 63 15.15 -0.24 -13.80
C GLU A 63 14.32 -1.53 -13.82
N SER A 64 14.72 -2.47 -14.69
CA SER A 64 13.93 -3.67 -15.00
C SER A 64 13.70 -4.57 -13.78
N ARG A 65 14.68 -4.68 -12.89
CA ARG A 65 14.55 -5.45 -11.64
C ARG A 65 13.53 -4.82 -10.70
N LEU A 66 13.65 -3.51 -10.43
CA LEU A 66 12.69 -2.77 -9.61
C LEU A 66 11.26 -2.90 -10.16
N ARG A 67 11.09 -2.80 -11.48
CA ARG A 67 9.79 -2.93 -12.14
C ARG A 67 9.25 -4.36 -12.10
N ASN A 68 10.01 -5.34 -12.59
CA ASN A 68 9.53 -6.69 -12.89
C ASN A 68 9.61 -7.66 -11.72
N GLU A 69 10.59 -7.49 -10.82
CA GLU A 69 10.78 -8.33 -9.63
C GLU A 69 10.27 -7.65 -8.35
N GLY A 70 10.19 -6.32 -8.34
CA GLY A 70 9.64 -5.54 -7.24
C GLY A 70 8.15 -5.21 -7.43
N PHE A 71 7.88 -4.15 -8.21
CA PHE A 71 6.54 -3.56 -8.26
C PHE A 71 5.48 -4.42 -8.94
N ILE A 72 5.77 -5.15 -10.02
CA ILE A 72 4.77 -6.03 -10.69
C ILE A 72 4.30 -7.16 -9.76
N PRO A 73 5.19 -7.91 -9.07
CA PRO A 73 4.79 -8.89 -8.08
C PRO A 73 4.02 -8.27 -6.91
N PHE A 74 4.46 -7.11 -6.40
CA PHE A 74 3.76 -6.39 -5.33
C PHE A 74 2.33 -6.00 -5.76
N TYR A 75 2.20 -5.37 -6.93
CA TYR A 75 0.92 -5.04 -7.57
C TYR A 75 0.01 -6.26 -7.71
N THR A 76 0.55 -7.38 -8.20
CA THR A 76 -0.20 -8.63 -8.37
C THR A 76 -0.70 -9.15 -7.02
N GLY A 77 0.13 -9.06 -5.98
CA GLY A 77 -0.25 -9.38 -4.60
C GLY A 77 -1.42 -8.52 -4.10
N VAL A 78 -1.38 -7.20 -4.36
CA VAL A 78 -2.46 -6.27 -3.99
C VAL A 78 -3.74 -6.55 -4.78
N CYS A 79 -3.65 -6.84 -6.08
CA CYS A 79 -4.78 -7.29 -6.90
C CYS A 79 -5.43 -8.55 -6.33
N GLY A 80 -4.62 -9.53 -5.93
CA GLY A 80 -5.12 -10.71 -5.26
C GLY A 80 -5.78 -10.38 -3.92
N ALA A 81 -5.18 -9.51 -3.11
CA ALA A 81 -5.75 -9.10 -1.82
C ALA A 81 -7.11 -8.40 -1.98
N TYR A 82 -7.25 -7.58 -3.02
CA TYR A 82 -8.53 -7.00 -3.41
C TYR A 82 -9.58 -8.08 -3.74
N ALA A 83 -9.21 -9.10 -4.52
CA ALA A 83 -10.11 -10.21 -4.84
C ALA A 83 -10.56 -10.96 -3.56
N GLU A 84 -9.64 -11.27 -2.64
CA GLU A 84 -9.96 -11.89 -1.35
C GLU A 84 -10.95 -11.04 -0.54
N LEU A 85 -10.72 -9.72 -0.46
CA LEU A 85 -11.62 -8.79 0.25
C LEU A 85 -13.02 -8.75 -0.38
N THR A 86 -13.12 -8.75 -1.70
CA THR A 86 -14.43 -8.79 -2.39
C THR A 86 -15.17 -10.08 -2.11
N GLN A 87 -14.46 -11.21 -2.04
CA GLN A 87 -15.04 -12.50 -1.67
C GLN A 87 -15.49 -12.51 -0.21
N ILE A 88 -14.69 -11.98 0.72
CA ILE A 88 -15.05 -11.84 2.14
C ILE A 88 -16.31 -10.97 2.27
N ALA A 89 -16.37 -9.84 1.57
CA ALA A 89 -17.53 -8.97 1.60
C ALA A 89 -18.80 -9.68 1.09
N GLN A 90 -18.68 -10.42 -0.02
CA GLN A 90 -19.78 -11.20 -0.58
C GLN A 90 -20.28 -12.29 0.40
N GLN A 91 -19.36 -13.06 0.99
CA GLN A 91 -19.69 -14.14 1.94
C GLN A 91 -20.36 -13.62 3.21
N ASN A 92 -20.05 -12.37 3.61
CA ASN A 92 -20.59 -11.75 4.82
C ASN A 92 -21.72 -10.74 4.53
N GLN A 93 -22.21 -10.68 3.28
CA GLN A 93 -23.28 -9.76 2.87
C GLN A 93 -22.94 -8.29 3.18
N ILE A 94 -21.67 -7.93 3.12
CA ILE A 94 -21.19 -6.56 3.33
C ILE A 94 -21.39 -5.81 2.00
N PRO A 95 -22.20 -4.74 1.97
CA PRO A 95 -22.41 -3.97 0.75
C PRO A 95 -21.12 -3.21 0.41
N LEU A 96 -20.52 -3.56 -0.73
CA LEU A 96 -19.42 -2.78 -1.28
C LEU A 96 -19.99 -1.65 -2.16
N PRO A 97 -19.45 -0.42 -2.03
CA PRO A 97 -19.76 0.67 -2.95
C PRO A 97 -19.44 0.30 -4.40
N PRO A 98 -20.12 0.91 -5.38
CA PRO A 98 -19.78 0.76 -6.78
C PRO A 98 -18.46 1.47 -7.08
N PHE A 99 -17.36 0.81 -6.73
CA PHE A 99 -16.06 1.24 -7.18
C PHE A 99 -15.99 1.06 -8.72
N PRO A 100 -15.21 1.88 -9.47
CA PRO A 100 -14.99 1.67 -10.91
C PRO A 100 -14.41 0.27 -11.21
N ALA A 101 -13.97 -0.10 -12.42
CA ALA A 101 -13.16 -1.34 -12.57
C ALA A 101 -11.69 -1.05 -12.16
N PRO A 102 -10.99 -1.89 -11.36
CA PRO A 102 -9.55 -1.73 -11.19
C PRO A 102 -8.88 -1.82 -12.56
N LEU A 103 -7.80 -1.07 -12.81
CA LEU A 103 -7.09 -1.14 -14.09
C LEU A 103 -6.36 -2.47 -14.16
N PRO A 104 -6.69 -3.38 -15.09
CA PRO A 104 -6.01 -4.67 -15.18
C PRO A 104 -4.63 -4.55 -15.84
N ASP A 105 -4.38 -3.45 -16.57
CA ASP A 105 -3.19 -3.23 -17.37
C ASP A 105 -2.25 -2.24 -16.67
N TYR A 106 -1.11 -2.74 -16.18
CA TYR A 106 -0.08 -1.94 -15.51
C TYR A 106 0.82 -1.17 -16.49
N ASP A 107 0.68 -1.40 -17.79
CA ASP A 107 1.40 -0.64 -18.83
C ASP A 107 0.60 0.56 -19.33
N ARG A 108 -0.61 0.77 -18.82
CA ARG A 108 -1.46 1.92 -19.14
C ARG A 108 -1.47 2.93 -18.00
N GLU A 109 -1.42 4.19 -18.39
CA GLU A 109 -1.67 5.29 -17.49
C GLU A 109 -3.08 5.20 -16.92
N ALA A 110 -3.18 5.30 -15.59
CA ALA A 110 -4.46 5.30 -14.92
C ALA A 110 -5.25 6.57 -15.25
N THR A 111 -6.51 6.41 -15.67
CA THR A 111 -7.45 7.52 -15.79
C THR A 111 -7.68 8.16 -14.41
N ASP A 112 -7.72 9.49 -14.35
CA ASP A 112 -8.05 10.24 -13.13
C ASP A 112 -9.37 9.73 -12.54
N ILE A 113 -9.33 9.31 -11.27
CA ILE A 113 -10.55 9.00 -10.53
C ILE A 113 -10.79 10.12 -9.54
N SER A 114 -11.91 10.83 -9.73
CA SER A 114 -12.29 11.95 -8.88
C SER A 114 -12.28 11.55 -7.41
N LYS A 115 -11.56 12.33 -6.60
CA LYS A 115 -11.48 12.21 -5.13
C LYS A 115 -12.87 12.25 -4.49
N ASP A 116 -13.80 12.99 -5.07
CA ASP A 116 -15.16 13.15 -4.53
C ASP A 116 -16.04 11.93 -4.80
N SER A 117 -15.92 11.31 -5.99
CA SER A 117 -16.64 10.06 -6.31
C SER A 117 -16.26 8.91 -5.38
N LEU A 118 -15.04 8.94 -4.84
CA LEU A 118 -14.51 7.89 -3.97
C LEU A 118 -14.68 8.19 -2.49
N ALA A 119 -14.62 9.46 -2.06
CA ALA A 119 -15.01 9.84 -0.70
C ALA A 119 -16.49 9.53 -0.42
N ALA A 120 -17.37 9.69 -1.42
CA ALA A 120 -18.79 9.36 -1.32
C ALA A 120 -19.05 7.84 -1.15
N ALA A 121 -18.09 6.99 -1.53
CA ALA A 121 -18.18 5.54 -1.40
C ALA A 121 -17.77 5.03 0.00
N VAL A 122 -17.22 5.87 0.87
CA VAL A 122 -16.58 5.42 2.12
C VAL A 122 -17.41 5.83 3.34
N ILE A 123 -17.36 5.04 4.41
CA ILE A 123 -18.10 5.29 5.65
C ILE A 123 -17.59 6.61 6.30
N PRO A 124 -18.46 7.52 6.77
CA PRO A 124 -18.07 8.87 7.20
C PRO A 124 -16.94 8.96 8.23
N GLN A 125 -16.81 7.98 9.14
CA GLN A 125 -15.77 8.02 10.18
C GLN A 125 -14.35 7.85 9.67
N VAL A 126 -14.15 7.17 8.54
CA VAL A 126 -12.83 6.97 7.90
C VAL A 126 -12.70 7.74 6.59
N ALA A 127 -13.77 8.39 6.13
CA ALA A 127 -13.83 9.12 4.87
C ALA A 127 -12.85 10.30 4.81
N SER A 128 -12.62 11.04 5.90
CA SER A 128 -11.67 12.15 5.93
C SER A 128 -10.22 11.67 5.76
N GLN A 129 -9.86 10.59 6.45
CA GLN A 129 -8.53 9.99 6.43
C GLN A 129 -8.24 9.35 5.07
N ILE A 130 -9.20 8.58 4.57
CA ILE A 130 -9.15 7.98 3.24
C ILE A 130 -9.06 9.08 2.18
N LYS A 131 -9.84 10.17 2.30
CA LYS A 131 -9.78 11.32 1.39
C LYS A 131 -8.41 12.02 1.41
N GLY A 132 -7.73 12.06 2.55
CA GLY A 132 -6.36 12.57 2.67
C GLY A 132 -5.37 11.70 1.91
N LEU A 133 -5.28 10.41 2.25
CA LEU A 133 -4.36 9.46 1.61
C LEU A 133 -4.63 9.32 0.10
N MET A 134 -5.89 9.10 -0.28
CA MET A 134 -6.30 9.04 -1.69
C MET A 134 -6.10 10.38 -2.39
N GLY A 135 -6.25 11.49 -1.66
CA GLY A 135 -6.01 12.83 -2.15
C GLY A 135 -4.54 13.02 -2.54
N THR A 136 -3.63 12.68 -1.64
CA THR A 136 -2.19 12.71 -1.87
C THR A 136 -1.82 11.76 -3.01
N MET A 137 -2.24 10.49 -2.97
CA MET A 137 -1.97 9.54 -4.06
C MET A 137 -2.52 10.03 -5.40
N GLY A 138 -3.71 10.63 -5.45
CA GLY A 138 -4.26 11.22 -6.67
C GLY A 138 -3.46 12.41 -7.18
N ASP A 139 -2.94 13.27 -6.29
CA ASP A 139 -2.09 14.40 -6.68
C ASP A 139 -0.72 13.94 -7.17
N LEU A 140 -0.17 12.87 -6.56
CA LEU A 140 1.07 12.22 -6.98
C LEU A 140 1.02 11.69 -8.43
N LEU A 141 -0.18 11.34 -8.91
CA LEU A 141 -0.43 10.75 -10.22
C LEU A 141 -0.69 11.79 -11.33
N ARG A 142 -0.82 13.08 -11.01
CA ARG A 142 -1.11 14.12 -12.01
C ARG A 142 0.10 14.41 -12.89
N THR A 143 -0.11 14.38 -14.20
CA THR A 143 0.93 14.38 -15.25
C THR A 143 1.61 15.72 -15.47
N ASP A 144 0.91 16.81 -15.21
CA ASP A 144 1.31 18.13 -15.72
C ASP A 144 2.35 18.82 -14.82
N GLN A 145 2.54 18.30 -13.60
CA GLN A 145 3.58 18.69 -12.62
C GLN A 145 4.16 17.46 -11.90
N GLY A 146 4.01 16.26 -12.48
CA GLY A 146 4.14 15.00 -11.77
C GLY A 146 5.50 14.79 -11.09
N TYR A 147 5.45 14.18 -9.91
CA TYR A 147 6.63 13.78 -9.15
C TYR A 147 7.54 12.86 -9.96
N HIS A 148 8.84 12.89 -9.66
CA HIS A 148 9.79 11.97 -10.27
C HIS A 148 9.43 10.53 -9.90
N TRP A 149 9.59 9.57 -10.83
CA TRP A 149 9.25 8.17 -10.60
C TRP A 149 9.97 7.61 -9.36
N GLY A 150 11.21 8.04 -9.12
CA GLY A 150 11.99 7.64 -7.94
C GLY A 150 11.37 8.13 -6.63
N SER A 151 10.79 9.34 -6.62
CA SER A 151 10.07 9.89 -5.47
C SER A 151 8.78 9.12 -5.18
N LEU A 152 8.03 8.79 -6.23
CA LEU A 152 6.84 7.95 -6.14
C LEU A 152 7.16 6.52 -5.67
N ALA A 153 8.30 5.99 -6.14
CA ALA A 153 8.76 4.67 -5.75
C ALA A 153 9.28 4.66 -4.30
N ALA A 154 9.94 5.74 -3.85
CA ALA A 154 10.37 5.91 -2.46
C ALA A 154 9.19 5.96 -1.48
N PHE A 155 8.12 6.68 -1.85
CA PHE A 155 6.85 6.70 -1.11
C PHE A 155 6.36 5.26 -0.83
N ILE A 156 6.36 4.39 -1.85
CA ILE A 156 5.98 2.98 -1.65
C ILE A 156 7.05 2.18 -0.92
N GLY A 157 8.34 2.39 -1.19
CA GLY A 157 9.41 1.64 -0.53
C GLY A 157 9.34 1.76 0.99
N VAL A 158 9.04 2.96 1.49
CA VAL A 158 8.83 3.22 2.92
C VAL A 158 7.53 2.59 3.42
N ALA A 159 6.46 2.58 2.60
CA ALA A 159 5.25 1.82 2.90
C ALA A 159 5.50 0.30 3.01
N ALA A 160 6.34 -0.26 2.15
CA ALA A 160 6.71 -1.66 2.16
C ALA A 160 7.52 -2.03 3.41
N ASP A 161 8.41 -1.15 3.88
CA ASP A 161 9.11 -1.33 5.15
C ASP A 161 8.16 -1.34 6.35
N ALA A 162 7.29 -0.33 6.44
CA ALA A 162 6.26 -0.23 7.48
C ALA A 162 5.38 -1.48 7.50
N TYR A 163 4.97 -1.94 6.31
CA TYR A 163 4.18 -3.14 6.09
C TYR A 163 4.89 -4.41 6.59
N VAL A 164 6.15 -4.64 6.19
CA VAL A 164 6.92 -5.83 6.62
C VAL A 164 7.10 -5.84 8.15
N ASN A 165 7.38 -4.68 8.75
CA ASN A 165 7.50 -4.56 10.21
C ASN A 165 6.19 -4.91 10.91
N ALA A 166 5.06 -4.41 10.40
CA ALA A 166 3.73 -4.71 10.94
C ALA A 166 3.39 -6.21 10.83
N VAL A 167 3.71 -6.85 9.70
CA VAL A 167 3.53 -8.29 9.49
C VAL A 167 4.35 -9.11 10.47
N ASN A 168 5.64 -8.77 10.65
CA ASN A 168 6.52 -9.51 11.56
C ASN A 168 6.03 -9.41 13.01
N ALA A 169 5.67 -8.21 13.47
CA ALA A 169 5.08 -8.01 14.79
C ALA A 169 3.79 -8.83 14.97
N THR A 170 2.96 -8.91 13.93
CA THR A 170 1.74 -9.74 13.94
C THR A 170 2.07 -11.22 14.11
N LYS A 171 3.00 -11.76 13.31
CA LYS A 171 3.43 -13.16 13.38
C LYS A 171 4.01 -13.53 14.75
N GLU A 172 4.76 -12.61 15.36
CA GLU A 172 5.38 -12.81 16.67
C GLU A 172 4.35 -12.78 17.81
N SER A 173 3.26 -12.01 17.65
CA SER A 173 2.23 -11.84 18.66
C SER A 173 1.10 -12.88 18.64
N GLN A 174 1.03 -13.75 17.62
CA GLN A 174 -0.08 -14.72 17.45
C GLN A 174 0.34 -16.17 17.79
N PRO A 175 -0.06 -16.70 18.96
CA PRO A 175 0.29 -18.06 19.37
C PRO A 175 -0.61 -19.18 18.79
N THR A 176 -1.56 -18.90 17.89
CA THR A 176 -2.57 -19.89 17.46
C THR A 176 -2.99 -19.70 15.99
N PRO A 177 -3.29 -20.78 15.22
CA PRO A 177 -3.76 -20.65 13.84
C PRO A 177 -5.06 -19.82 13.76
N MET A 178 -5.07 -18.80 12.89
CA MET A 178 -6.23 -17.95 12.68
C MET A 178 -7.41 -18.74 12.08
N GLU A 179 -8.43 -19.07 12.88
CA GLU A 179 -9.78 -19.41 12.38
C GLU A 179 -10.57 -18.12 12.09
N HIS A 180 -10.04 -17.23 11.27
CA HIS A 180 -10.63 -15.90 11.04
C HIS A 180 -11.07 -15.68 9.61
N LYS A 181 -12.19 -14.97 9.45
CA LYS A 181 -12.79 -14.62 8.15
C LYS A 181 -11.86 -13.84 7.22
N ALA A 182 -10.82 -13.20 7.76
CA ALA A 182 -9.81 -12.46 7.02
C ALA A 182 -8.50 -13.24 6.77
N ALA A 183 -8.41 -14.50 7.19
CA ALA A 183 -7.20 -15.30 7.02
C ALA A 183 -6.68 -15.38 5.57
N PRO A 184 -7.53 -15.52 4.53
CA PRO A 184 -7.04 -15.53 3.13
C PRO A 184 -6.37 -14.21 2.73
N PHE A 185 -6.94 -13.08 3.15
CA PHE A 185 -6.38 -11.75 2.91
C PHE A 185 -5.02 -11.59 3.60
N VAL A 186 -4.95 -11.92 4.90
CA VAL A 186 -3.70 -11.84 5.68
C VAL A 186 -2.64 -12.79 5.12
N GLN A 187 -2.99 -14.04 4.81
CA GLN A 187 -2.06 -15.01 4.23
C GLN A 187 -1.45 -14.52 2.92
N ARG A 188 -2.26 -13.91 2.05
CA ARG A 188 -1.79 -13.38 0.77
C ARG A 188 -0.80 -12.24 0.96
N LEU A 189 -1.17 -11.29 1.81
CA LEU A 189 -0.34 -10.15 2.12
C LEU A 189 0.96 -10.60 2.80
N THR A 190 0.93 -11.62 3.65
CA THR A 190 2.10 -12.15 4.35
C THR A 190 2.87 -13.26 3.61
N SER A 191 2.52 -13.50 2.34
CA SER A 191 3.12 -14.55 1.51
C SER A 191 4.59 -14.27 1.18
N GLU A 192 5.38 -15.33 0.96
CA GLU A 192 6.80 -15.22 0.60
C GLU A 192 7.02 -14.35 -0.64
N ASN A 193 6.16 -14.49 -1.66
CA ASN A 193 6.24 -13.68 -2.87
C ASN A 193 6.05 -12.18 -2.60
N MET A 194 5.11 -11.82 -1.70
CA MET A 194 4.89 -10.42 -1.34
C MET A 194 6.09 -9.86 -0.55
N LEU A 195 6.63 -10.64 0.37
CA LEU A 195 7.78 -10.24 1.18
C LEU A 195 9.06 -10.11 0.35
N GLU A 196 9.27 -11.01 -0.62
CA GLU A 196 10.41 -10.91 -1.55
C GLU A 196 10.26 -9.70 -2.47
N ALA A 197 9.05 -9.40 -2.95
CA ALA A 197 8.80 -8.18 -3.73
C ALA A 197 9.13 -6.91 -2.92
N CYS A 198 8.72 -6.85 -1.64
CA CYS A 198 9.07 -5.76 -0.74
C CYS A 198 10.59 -5.61 -0.57
N LYS A 199 11.29 -6.74 -0.43
CA LYS A 199 12.76 -6.77 -0.32
C LYS A 199 13.43 -6.22 -1.59
N VAL A 200 13.00 -6.66 -2.77
CA VAL A 200 13.53 -6.16 -4.05
C VAL A 200 13.31 -4.65 -4.18
N ILE A 201 12.10 -4.16 -3.85
CA ILE A 201 11.80 -2.72 -3.87
C ILE A 201 12.77 -1.95 -2.97
N ARG A 202 12.99 -2.41 -1.74
CA ARG A 202 13.90 -1.76 -0.79
C ARG A 202 15.35 -1.71 -1.29
N GLU A 203 15.87 -2.84 -1.76
CA GLU A 203 17.24 -2.94 -2.29
C GLU A 203 17.45 -2.04 -3.50
N GLU A 204 16.54 -2.12 -4.47
CA GLU A 204 16.66 -1.38 -5.72
C GLU A 204 16.49 0.12 -5.53
N LEU A 205 15.65 0.57 -4.58
CA LEU A 205 15.52 2.00 -4.28
C LEU A 205 16.80 2.59 -3.66
N VAL A 206 17.47 1.86 -2.79
CA VAL A 206 18.77 2.28 -2.24
C VAL A 206 19.81 2.36 -3.36
N ARG A 207 19.83 1.39 -4.29
CA ARG A 207 20.70 1.44 -5.46
C ARG A 207 20.40 2.65 -6.35
N CYS A 208 19.13 2.86 -6.72
CA CYS A 208 18.70 3.98 -7.57
C CYS A 208 19.08 5.34 -6.97
N ARG A 209 18.99 5.47 -5.64
CA ARG A 209 19.44 6.65 -4.90
C ARG A 209 20.96 6.81 -4.95
N ALA A 210 21.73 5.74 -4.75
CA ALA A 210 23.20 5.80 -4.85
C ALA A 210 23.66 6.21 -6.26
N GLU A 211 22.87 5.90 -7.27
CA GLU A 211 23.06 6.28 -8.67
C GLU A 211 22.31 7.56 -9.08
N ALA A 212 21.98 8.44 -8.12
CA ALA A 212 21.14 9.62 -8.33
C ALA A 212 21.47 10.45 -9.58
N ALA A 213 22.75 10.62 -9.89
CA ALA A 213 23.23 11.37 -11.05
C ALA A 213 22.78 10.76 -12.39
N GLN A 214 22.55 9.45 -12.45
CA GLN A 214 22.12 8.73 -13.65
C GLN A 214 20.59 8.56 -13.70
N THR A 215 19.97 8.38 -12.54
CA THR A 215 18.53 8.11 -12.43
C THR A 215 17.67 9.38 -12.38
N GLY A 216 18.29 10.55 -12.21
CA GLY A 216 17.58 11.82 -12.02
C GLY A 216 16.90 11.92 -10.64
N TRP A 217 17.37 11.14 -9.67
CA TRP A 217 16.81 11.06 -8.33
C TRP A 217 16.76 12.42 -7.64
N LYS A 218 15.62 12.72 -7.00
CA LYS A 218 15.39 13.94 -6.25
C LYS A 218 15.25 13.59 -4.76
N ASP A 219 16.35 13.62 -4.02
CA ASP A 219 16.39 13.11 -2.64
C ASP A 219 15.41 13.85 -1.71
N ASP A 220 15.36 15.18 -1.79
CA ASP A 220 14.47 15.99 -0.95
C ASP A 220 12.98 15.75 -1.27
N GLU A 221 12.65 15.61 -2.56
CA GLU A 221 11.29 15.32 -3.02
C GLU A 221 10.85 13.93 -2.55
N ALA A 222 11.71 12.92 -2.73
CA ALA A 222 11.46 11.54 -2.32
C ALA A 222 11.33 11.40 -0.80
N ARG A 223 12.21 12.05 -0.04
CA ARG A 223 12.19 12.03 1.44
C ARG A 223 10.97 12.76 1.98
N GLY A 224 10.62 13.92 1.42
CA GLY A 224 9.44 14.68 1.83
C GLY A 224 8.16 13.86 1.67
N LEU A 225 7.99 13.20 0.52
CA LEU A 225 6.85 12.32 0.28
C LEU A 225 6.81 11.10 1.23
N ALA A 226 7.97 10.48 1.48
CA ALA A 226 8.07 9.38 2.41
C ALA A 226 7.69 9.79 3.85
N GLN A 227 8.08 10.99 4.29
CA GLN A 227 7.70 11.52 5.59
C GLN A 227 6.20 11.82 5.66
N GLU A 228 5.64 12.48 4.64
CA GLU A 228 4.21 12.76 4.58
C GLU A 228 3.38 11.46 4.66
N PHE A 229 3.82 10.41 3.95
CA PHE A 229 3.22 9.09 4.03
C PHE A 229 3.24 8.51 5.44
N LEU A 230 4.40 8.54 6.12
CA LEU A 230 4.53 7.98 7.47
C LEU A 230 3.64 8.71 8.47
N GLU A 231 3.50 10.03 8.35
CA GLU A 231 2.59 10.80 9.20
C GLU A 231 1.13 10.40 8.95
N TYR A 232 0.69 10.24 7.69
CA TYR A 232 -0.64 9.69 7.41
C TYR A 232 -0.81 8.29 7.99
N PHE A 233 0.22 7.43 7.88
CA PHE A 233 0.14 6.06 8.37
C PHE A 233 0.04 6.00 9.90
N LYS A 234 0.68 6.91 10.64
CA LYS A 234 0.53 7.09 12.09
C LYS A 234 -0.89 7.51 12.49
N GLU A 235 -1.55 8.31 11.64
CA GLU A 235 -2.95 8.71 11.81
C GLU A 235 -3.96 7.62 11.37
N PHE A 236 -3.48 6.52 10.79
CA PHE A 236 -4.29 5.42 10.23
C PHE A 236 -4.20 4.12 11.05
N PRO A 237 -4.71 4.07 12.29
CA PRO A 237 -4.75 2.82 13.06
C PRO A 237 -5.69 1.75 12.45
N ALA A 238 -6.47 2.09 11.41
CA ALA A 238 -7.49 1.26 10.77
C ALA A 238 -7.09 0.62 9.43
N ILE A 239 -6.04 1.12 8.74
CA ILE A 239 -5.36 0.39 7.65
C ILE A 239 -4.19 -0.41 8.24
N GLY A 240 -4.28 -0.72 9.54
CA GLY A 240 -3.82 -2.01 9.98
C GLY A 240 -4.41 -3.03 9.01
N LEU A 241 -3.52 -3.62 8.21
CA LEU A 241 -3.47 -5.07 8.13
C LEU A 241 -4.06 -5.71 9.41
#